data_AF-A0A6N7R5L5-F1
#
_entry.id   AF-A0A6N7R5L5-F1
#
_cell.length_a   1.000
_cell.length_b   1.000
_cell.length_c   1.000
_cell.angle_alpha   90.00
_cell.angle_beta   90.00
_cell.angle_gamma   90.00
#
_symmetry.space_group_name_H-M   'P 1'
#
loop_
_entity.id
_entity.type
_entity.pdbx_description
1 polymer ?
#
loop_
_entity_poly.entity_id
_entity_poly.type
_entity_poly.pdbx_seq_one_letter_code
_entity_poly.pdbx_strand_id
1 'polypeptide(L)' 'MPNDELAKKRWLAIPGDVRKKLESNVFCSNCGETTIVDYEVDSVNHTIILKGYCKKCNGEVARVID' A
#
# COMPACT_ATOMS: atom_id res chain seq x y z
N MET A 1 -17.81 1.56 11.64
CA MET A 1 -16.42 1.76 11.20
C MET A 1 -16.49 2.67 9.99
N PRO A 2 -16.17 3.97 10.11
CA PRO A 2 -16.44 4.90 9.04
C PRO A 2 -15.38 4.71 7.95
N ASN A 3 -15.85 4.25 6.79
CA ASN A 3 -15.22 4.27 5.49
C ASN A 3 -13.92 5.10 5.41
N ASP A 4 -12.82 4.43 5.06
CA ASP A 4 -11.52 4.98 4.65
C ASP A 4 -11.57 5.82 3.36
N GLU A 5 -12.65 6.56 3.14
CA GLU A 5 -12.84 7.42 1.98
C GLU A 5 -11.77 8.52 1.95
N LEU A 6 -11.34 9.01 3.12
CA LEU A 6 -10.25 9.98 3.23
C LEU A 6 -8.89 9.36 2.86
N ALA A 7 -8.63 8.11 3.28
CA ALA A 7 -7.41 7.38 2.92
C ALA A 7 -7.33 7.18 1.40
N LYS A 8 -8.42 6.71 0.80
CA LYS A 8 -8.54 6.55 -0.66
C LYS A 8 -8.38 7.89 -1.38
N LYS A 9 -9.00 8.96 -0.89
CA LYS A 9 -8.84 10.31 -1.48
C LYS A 9 -7.38 10.78 -1.44
N ARG A 10 -6.68 10.59 -0.32
CA ARG A 10 -5.25 10.95 -0.20
C ARG A 10 -4.38 10.11 -1.11
N TRP A 11 -4.63 8.80 -1.20
CA TRP A 11 -3.93 7.93 -2.13
C TRP A 11 -4.17 8.34 -3.58
N LEU A 12 -5.42 8.58 -3.98
CA LEU A 12 -5.76 9.02 -5.34
C LEU A 12 -5.21 10.42 -5.67
N ALA A 13 -4.98 11.27 -4.67
CA ALA A 13 -4.32 12.57 -4.85
C ALA A 13 -2.82 12.42 -5.19
N ILE A 14 -2.21 11.29 -4.88
CA ILE A 14 -0.82 10.99 -5.29
C ILE A 14 -0.82 10.69 -6.80
N PRO A 15 0.09 11.32 -7.58
CA PRO A 15 0.24 11.04 -9.00
C PRO A 15 0.39 9.54 -9.30
N GLY A 16 -0.22 9.07 -10.39
CA GLY A 16 -0.27 7.63 -10.70
C GLY A 16 1.10 6.99 -10.91
N ASP A 17 2.09 7.74 -11.39
CA ASP A 17 3.47 7.31 -11.51
C ASP A 17 4.15 7.14 -10.14
N VAL A 18 3.87 8.03 -9.19
CA VAL A 18 4.35 7.92 -7.81
C VAL A 18 3.67 6.74 -7.12
N ARG A 19 2.37 6.55 -7.29
CA ARG A 19 1.66 5.37 -6.77
C ARG A 19 2.26 4.07 -7.26
N LYS A 20 2.54 3.93 -8.56
CA LYS A 20 3.19 2.74 -9.13
C LYS A 20 4.57 2.46 -8.51
N LYS A 21 5.35 3.51 -8.23
CA LYS A 21 6.64 3.37 -7.53
C LYS A 21 6.46 2.92 -6.08
N LEU A 22 5.40 3.37 -5.41
CA LEU A 22 5.08 2.96 -4.04
C LEU A 22 4.58 1.51 -4.00
N GLU A 23 3.75 1.11 -4.96
CA GLU A 23 3.27 -0.27 -5.14
C GLU A 23 4.41 -1.26 -5.42
N SER A 24 5.44 -0.86 -6.16
CA SER A 24 6.63 -1.67 -6.44
C SER A 24 7.76 -1.53 -5.40
N ASN A 25 7.50 -0.81 -4.30
CA ASN A 25 8.45 -0.57 -3.21
C ASN A 25 7.86 -0.99 -1.85
N VAL A 26 7.27 -2.18 -1.83
CA VAL A 26 6.75 -2.89 -0.67
C VAL A 26 7.52 -4.18 -0.47
N PHE A 27 8.59 -4.12 0.32
CA PHE A 27 9.46 -5.28 0.56
C PHE A 27 8.74 -6.40 1.33
N CYS A 28 8.68 -7.57 0.71
CA CYS A 28 8.22 -8.80 1.33
C CYS A 28 9.38 -9.51 2.04
N SER A 29 9.33 -9.54 3.37
CA SER A 29 10.33 -10.24 4.20
C SER A 29 10.40 -11.76 3.96
N ASN A 30 9.33 -12.36 3.40
CA ASN A 30 9.27 -13.79 3.17
C ASN A 30 10.01 -14.25 1.90
N CYS A 31 10.06 -13.43 0.85
CA CYS A 31 10.61 -13.86 -0.44
C CYS A 31 11.45 -12.80 -1.18
N GLY A 32 11.58 -11.59 -0.64
CA GLY A 32 12.37 -10.50 -1.19
C GLY A 32 11.73 -9.74 -2.36
N GLU A 33 10.54 -10.12 -2.80
CA GLU A 33 9.77 -9.36 -3.81
C GLU A 33 9.35 -8.00 -3.24
N THR A 34 9.25 -6.98 -4.09
CA THR A 34 8.90 -5.61 -3.67
C THR A 34 7.55 -5.14 -4.18
N THR A 35 6.82 -5.98 -4.90
CA THR A 35 5.54 -5.63 -5.51
C THR A 35 4.36 -6.09 -4.64
N ILE A 36 3.49 -5.16 -4.25
CA ILE A 36 2.21 -5.43 -3.61
C ILE A 36 1.08 -5.60 -4.65
N VAL A 37 0.14 -6.51 -4.37
CA VAL A 37 -1.10 -6.73 -5.12
C VAL A 37 -2.28 -6.86 -4.15
N ASP A 38 -3.50 -6.71 -4.68
CA ASP A 38 -4.76 -6.87 -3.93
C ASP A 38 -4.74 -6.13 -2.58
N TYR A 39 -4.38 -4.85 -2.63
CA TYR A 39 -4.15 -4.04 -1.45
C TYR A 39 -5.32 -3.10 -1.14
N GLU A 40 -5.47 -2.82 0.13
CA GLU A 40 -6.33 -1.80 0.69
C GLU A 40 -5.49 -0.60 1.15
N VAL A 41 -6.12 0.57 1.12
CA VAL A 41 -5.52 1.83 1.57
C VAL A 41 -6.20 2.23 2.86
N ASP A 42 -5.42 2.27 3.92
CA ASP A 42 -5.82 2.68 5.25
C ASP A 42 -5.14 4.02 5.58
N SER A 43 -5.69 4.79 6.52
CA SER A 43 -5.02 5.99 7.03
C SER A 43 -5.14 6.11 8.54
N VAL A 44 -4.00 6.24 9.20
CA VAL A 44 -3.91 6.39 10.66
C VAL A 44 -3.10 7.64 10.95
N ASN A 45 -3.65 8.57 11.73
CA ASN A 45 -2.95 9.79 12.16
C ASN A 45 -2.28 10.58 11.01
N HIS A 46 -3.00 10.76 9.90
CA HIS A 46 -2.53 11.42 8.67
C HIS A 46 -1.53 10.64 7.81
N THR A 47 -1.02 9.51 8.27
CA THR A 47 -0.15 8.60 7.51
C THR A 47 -0.98 7.62 6.69
N ILE A 48 -0.57 7.34 5.45
CA ILE A 48 -1.22 6.35 4.58
C ILE A 48 -0.54 5.00 4.78
N ILE A 49 -1.33 3.93 4.88
CA ILE A 49 -0.82 2.57 5.02
C ILE A 49 -1.43 1.72 3.90
N LEU A 50 -0.58 1.13 3.06
CA LEU A 50 -0.97 0.11 2.10
C LEU A 50 -0.88 -1.25 2.80
N LYS A 51 -1.97 -2.03 2.78
CA LYS A 51 -2.01 -3.39 3.33
C LYS A 51 -2.51 -4.33 2.25
N GLY A 52 -1.78 -5.39 1.95
CA GLY A 52 -2.14 -6.30 0.86
C GLY A 52 -1.22 -7.50 0.81
N TYR A 53 -1.05 -8.06 -0.38
CA TYR A 53 -0.33 -9.31 -0.56
C TYR A 53 0.88 -9.15 -1.46
N CYS A 54 1.92 -9.93 -1.18
CA CYS A 54 3.09 -10.03 -2.04
C CYS A 54 2.72 -10.73 -3.35
N LYS A 55 3.08 -10.12 -4.48
CA LYS A 55 2.83 -10.67 -5.82
C LYS A 55 3.38 -12.09 -6.03
N LYS A 56 4.48 -12.44 -5.37
CA LYS A 56 5.22 -13.69 -5.61
C LYS A 56 4.79 -14.83 -4.69
N CYS A 57 4.68 -14.59 -3.39
CA CYS A 57 4.41 -15.63 -2.41
C CYS A 57 3.04 -15.51 -1.73
N ASN A 58 2.25 -14.50 -2.11
CA ASN A 58 0.96 -14.18 -1.50
C ASN A 58 1.01 -13.98 0.03
N GLY A 59 2.20 -13.71 0.58
CA GLY A 59 2.37 -13.36 1.98
C GLY A 59 1.85 -11.95 2.25
N GLU A 60 1.31 -11.74 3.44
CA GLU A 60 0.85 -10.43 3.89
C GLU A 60 2.01 -9.43 3.93
N VAL A 61 1.79 -8.26 3.33
CA VAL A 61 2.75 -7.17 3.33
C VAL A 61 2.05 -5.85 3.62
N ALA A 62 2.76 -4.94 4.27
CA ALA A 62 2.27 -3.61 4.55
C ALA A 62 3.36 -2.58 4.31
N ARG A 63 2.97 -1.42 3.76
CA ARG A 63 3.86 -0.28 3.56
C ARG A 63 3.24 0.98 4.12
N VAL A 64 3.97 1.62 5.02
CA VAL A 64 3.65 2.96 5.51
C VAL A 64 4.24 3.98 4.53
N ILE A 65 3.43 4.98 4.17
CA ILE A 65 3.80 6.12 3.33
C ILE A 65 3.74 7.37 4.22
N ASP A 66 4.91 7.99 4.42
CA ASP A 66 5.15 9.21 5.18
C ASP A 66 5.61 10.33 4.22
#